data_AF-A0A3A4ZS00-F1
#
_entry.id   AF-A0A3A4ZS00-F1
#
_cell.length_a   1.000
_cell.length_b   1.000
_cell.length_c   1.000
_cell.angle_alpha   90.00
_cell.angle_beta   90.00
_cell.angle_gamma   90.00
#
_symmetry.space_group_name_H-M   'P 1'
#
loop_
_entity.id
_entity.type
_entity.pdbx_description
1 polymer ?
#
loop_
_entity_poly.entity_id
_entity_poly.type
_entity_poly.pdbx_seq_one_letter_code
_entity_poly.pdbx_strand_id
1 'polypeptide(L)'
;MPYCTKEDIYDAMGEDTAKSYATDADTDEDADIEARIDAMIAKAGSRIDGYIGGRYALPLDPVPAILTDLAVDMAIYYVVTRKGMVEGSSEKAILEKYKDAVRFLERVADKKADIGVTSDTGAVTPPSRASYITPESPFDLDGFV
;
A
#
# COMPACT_ATOMS: atom_id res chain seq x y z
N MET A 1 1.22 -9.92 14.12
CA MET A 1 1.13 -10.94 13.06
C MET A 1 1.20 -10.23 11.71
N PRO A 2 1.85 -10.76 10.66
CA PRO A 2 1.82 -10.12 9.34
C PRO A 2 0.43 -10.30 8.70
N TYR A 3 -0.16 -9.20 8.21
CA TYR A 3 -1.46 -9.19 7.53
C TYR A 3 -1.35 -9.14 6.00
N CYS A 4 -0.14 -8.96 5.48
CA CYS A 4 0.20 -8.93 4.07
C CYS A 4 1.49 -9.73 3.83
N THR A 5 1.75 -10.06 2.57
CA THR A 5 2.95 -10.76 2.13
C THR A 5 3.87 -9.83 1.33
N LYS A 6 5.10 -10.28 1.06
CA LYS A 6 6.02 -9.55 0.18
C LYS A 6 5.48 -9.40 -1.25
N GLU A 7 4.75 -10.40 -1.74
CA GLU A 7 4.15 -10.38 -3.07
C GLU A 7 3.10 -9.26 -3.20
N ASP A 8 2.29 -9.01 -2.16
CA ASP A 8 1.31 -7.90 -2.16
C ASP A 8 1.99 -6.53 -2.29
N ILE A 9 3.16 -6.36 -1.66
CA ILE A 9 3.95 -5.13 -1.77
C ILE A 9 4.53 -4.97 -3.18
N TYR A 10 5.02 -6.08 -3.76
CA TYR A 10 5.56 -6.08 -5.12
C TYR A 10 4.50 -5.80 -6.17
N ASP A 11 3.27 -6.28 -6.00
CA ASP A 11 2.15 -5.96 -6.89
C ASP A 11 1.76 -4.48 -6.80
N ALA A 12 1.74 -3.91 -5.59
CA ALA A 12 1.29 -2.53 -5.37
C ALA A 12 2.28 -1.44 -5.83
N MET A 13 3.59 -1.66 -5.70
CA MET A 13 4.62 -0.65 -6.01
C MET A 13 5.61 -1.08 -7.11
N GLY A 14 5.68 -2.37 -7.41
CA GLY A 14 6.71 -2.98 -8.24
C GLY A 14 7.87 -3.52 -7.41
N GLU A 15 8.33 -4.73 -7.74
CA GLU A 15 9.42 -5.43 -7.04
C GLU A 15 10.72 -4.61 -7.03
N ASP A 16 11.14 -4.11 -8.20
CA ASP A 16 12.39 -3.35 -8.37
C ASP A 16 12.41 -2.07 -7.51
N THR A 17 11.27 -1.37 -7.47
CA THR A 17 11.11 -0.16 -6.66
C THR A 17 11.15 -0.49 -5.18
N ALA A 18 10.43 -1.52 -4.73
CA ALA A 18 10.44 -1.96 -3.34
C ALA A 18 11.86 -2.37 -2.88
N LYS A 19 12.58 -3.13 -3.70
CA LYS A 19 13.97 -3.53 -3.43
C LYS A 19 14.90 -2.32 -3.38
N SER A 20 14.79 -1.40 -4.34
CA SER A 20 15.60 -0.18 -4.39
C SER A 20 15.47 0.69 -3.13
N TYR A 21 14.26 0.80 -2.57
CA TYR A 21 14.04 1.51 -1.30
C TYR A 21 14.51 0.71 -0.07
N ALA A 22 14.51 -0.62 -0.13
CA ALA A 22 14.97 -1.49 0.96
C ALA A 22 16.51 -1.67 0.99
N THR A 23 17.20 -1.46 -0.13
CA THR A 23 18.68 -1.44 -0.23
C THR A 23 19.27 -0.23 0.49
N ASP A 24 20.19 -0.50 1.43
CA ASP A 24 20.90 0.52 2.22
C ASP A 24 22.28 0.81 1.62
N ALA A 25 22.99 -0.24 1.21
CA ALA A 25 24.29 -0.19 0.55
C ALA A 25 24.29 -1.02 -0.74
N ASP A 26 25.07 -0.62 -1.74
CA ASP A 26 25.27 -1.38 -2.99
C ASP A 26 25.87 -2.79 -2.77
N THR A 27 26.36 -3.08 -1.56
CA THR A 27 26.87 -4.40 -1.16
C THR A 27 25.84 -5.29 -0.46
N ASP A 28 24.61 -4.83 -0.27
CA ASP A 28 23.55 -5.65 0.32
C ASP A 28 23.22 -6.84 -0.58
N GLU A 29 23.12 -8.03 0.00
CA GLU A 29 22.62 -9.21 -0.69
C GLU A 29 21.08 -9.16 -0.76
N ASP A 30 20.48 -9.81 -1.77
CA ASP A 30 19.02 -9.89 -1.90
C ASP A 30 18.35 -10.41 -0.60
N ALA A 31 19.02 -11.30 0.13
CA ALA A 31 18.53 -11.82 1.41
C ALA A 31 18.36 -10.71 2.48
N ASP A 32 19.29 -9.76 2.56
CA ASP A 32 19.19 -8.65 3.51
C ASP A 32 18.08 -7.67 3.12
N ILE A 33 17.90 -7.45 1.82
CA ILE A 33 16.81 -6.62 1.27
C ILE A 33 15.45 -7.26 1.61
N GLU A 34 15.28 -8.56 1.34
CA GLU A 34 14.05 -9.28 1.67
C GLU A 34 13.79 -9.31 3.19
N ALA A 35 14.80 -9.56 4.00
CA ALA A 35 14.67 -9.57 5.46
C ALA A 35 14.21 -8.21 6.02
N ARG A 36 14.64 -7.10 5.41
CA ARG A 36 14.18 -5.76 5.78
C ARG A 36 12.73 -5.52 5.39
N ILE A 37 12.31 -5.98 4.21
CA ILE A 37 10.91 -5.89 3.79
C ILE A 37 10.02 -6.67 4.78
N ASP A 38 10.44 -7.89 5.16
CA ASP A 38 9.74 -8.71 6.15
C ASP A 38 9.64 -8.00 7.51
N ALA A 39 10.71 -7.33 7.96
CA ALA A 39 10.68 -6.53 9.18
C ALA A 39 9.68 -5.35 9.09
N MET A 40 9.51 -4.73 7.91
CA MET A 40 8.51 -3.67 7.71
C MET A 40 7.08 -4.21 7.70
N ILE A 41 6.85 -5.38 7.11
CA ILE A 41 5.58 -6.10 7.16
C ILE A 41 5.22 -6.43 8.62
N ALA A 42 6.17 -6.99 9.38
CA ALA A 42 5.96 -7.31 10.78
C ALA A 42 5.65 -6.06 11.63
N LYS A 43 6.28 -4.92 11.31
CA LYS A 43 6.03 -3.63 11.95
C LYS A 43 4.62 -3.10 11.63
N ALA A 44 4.19 -3.16 10.37
CA ALA A 44 2.84 -2.79 9.97
C ALA A 44 1.80 -3.68 10.67
N GLY A 45 2.05 -4.99 10.72
CA GLY A 45 1.19 -5.93 11.44
C GLY A 45 1.04 -5.62 12.92
N SER A 46 2.16 -5.38 13.60
CA SER A 46 2.17 -4.98 15.02
C SER A 46 1.45 -3.64 15.26
N ARG A 47 1.52 -2.73 14.28
CA ARG A 47 0.81 -1.44 14.36
C ARG A 47 -0.70 -1.63 14.29
N ILE A 48 -1.18 -2.46 13.36
CA ILE A 48 -2.59 -2.82 13.22
C ILE A 48 -3.08 -3.51 14.49
N ASP A 49 -2.36 -4.55 14.95
CA ASP A 49 -2.65 -5.30 16.17
C ASP A 49 -2.87 -4.39 17.39
N GLY A 50 -2.08 -3.31 17.50
CA GLY A 50 -2.20 -2.33 18.57
C GLY A 50 -3.52 -1.55 18.58
N TYR A 51 -4.15 -1.32 17.43
CA TYR A 51 -5.44 -0.63 17.34
C TYR A 51 -6.63 -1.58 17.50
N ILE A 52 -6.55 -2.77 16.91
CA ILE A 52 -7.68 -3.72 16.89
C ILE A 52 -7.71 -4.66 18.09
N GLY A 53 -6.56 -4.92 18.74
CA GLY A 53 -6.44 -5.89 19.83
C GLY A 53 -7.22 -5.53 21.08
N GLY A 54 -7.64 -4.27 21.24
CA GLY A 54 -8.56 -3.86 22.31
C GLY A 54 -10.03 -4.20 22.04
N ARG A 55 -10.39 -4.53 20.80
CA ARG A 55 -11.78 -4.74 20.35
C ARG A 55 -12.05 -6.14 19.80
N TYR A 56 -11.09 -6.74 19.09
CA TYR A 56 -11.24 -8.05 18.45
C TYR A 56 -10.28 -9.07 19.07
N ALA A 57 -10.71 -10.33 19.12
CA ALA A 57 -9.85 -11.42 19.55
C ALA A 57 -8.84 -11.73 18.43
N LEU A 58 -7.55 -11.72 18.78
CA LEU A 58 -6.45 -12.07 17.88
C LEU A 58 -6.04 -13.54 18.15
N PRO A 59 -5.70 -14.31 17.11
CA PRO A 59 -5.65 -13.95 15.69
C PRO A 59 -7.04 -13.88 15.04
N LEU A 60 -7.22 -12.95 14.09
CA LEU A 60 -8.42 -12.86 13.27
C LEU A 60 -8.45 -13.99 12.23
N ASP A 61 -9.55 -14.75 12.17
CA ASP A 61 -9.78 -15.79 11.17
C ASP A 61 -11.24 -15.73 10.69
N PRO A 62 -11.50 -15.45 9.39
CA PRO A 62 -10.56 -15.06 8.35
C PRO A 62 -10.07 -13.60 8.49
N VAL A 63 -8.88 -13.31 7.98
CA VAL A 63 -8.37 -11.93 7.90
C VAL A 63 -9.18 -11.17 6.83
N PRO A 64 -9.88 -10.08 7.19
CA PRO A 64 -10.61 -9.29 6.21
C PRO A 64 -9.66 -8.53 5.27
N ALA A 65 -10.03 -8.48 3.98
CA ALA A 65 -9.20 -7.89 2.91
C ALA A 65 -8.81 -6.43 3.18
N ILE A 66 -9.64 -5.68 3.92
CA ILE A 66 -9.33 -4.30 4.31
C ILE A 66 -8.08 -4.21 5.20
N LEU A 67 -7.85 -5.19 6.09
CA LEU A 67 -6.64 -5.18 6.92
C LEU A 67 -5.40 -5.51 6.11
N THR A 68 -5.54 -6.35 5.07
CA THR A 68 -4.45 -6.63 4.12
C THR A 68 -4.08 -5.36 3.35
N ASP A 69 -5.05 -4.64 2.78
CA ASP A 69 -4.80 -3.39 2.04
C ASP A 69 -4.14 -2.32 2.92
N LEU A 70 -4.65 -2.14 4.15
CA LEU A 70 -4.05 -1.23 5.14
C LEU A 70 -2.63 -1.64 5.52
N ALA A 71 -2.36 -2.94 5.67
CA ALA A 71 -1.03 -3.44 5.99
C ALA A 71 -0.04 -3.20 4.85
N VAL A 72 -0.48 -3.37 3.59
CA VAL A 72 0.31 -3.07 2.39
C VAL A 72 0.68 -1.58 2.35
N ASP A 73 -0.31 -0.69 2.47
CA ASP A 73 -0.08 0.75 2.44
C ASP A 73 0.87 1.21 3.59
N MET A 74 0.72 0.64 4.78
CA MET A 74 1.63 0.90 5.91
C MET A 74 3.05 0.35 5.68
N ALA A 75 3.18 -0.86 5.15
CA ALA A 75 4.46 -1.47 4.87
C ALA A 75 5.23 -0.69 3.79
N ILE A 76 4.55 -0.29 2.71
CA ILE A 76 5.09 0.57 1.65
C ILE A 76 5.61 1.89 2.25
N TYR A 77 4.82 2.55 3.09
CA TYR A 77 5.24 3.77 3.75
C TYR A 77 6.53 3.59 4.56
N TYR A 78 6.64 2.50 5.32
CA TYR A 78 7.86 2.22 6.10
C TYR A 78 9.08 1.91 5.24
N VAL A 79 8.91 1.23 4.11
CA VAL A 79 9.99 0.96 3.14
C VAL A 79 10.48 2.28 2.52
N VAL A 80 9.57 3.11 2.02
CA VAL A 80 9.93 4.37 1.32
C VAL A 80 10.52 5.41 2.28
N THR A 81 9.95 5.58 3.47
CA THR A 81 10.45 6.56 4.44
C THR A 81 11.85 6.26 4.97
N ARG A 82 12.30 5.01 4.87
CA ARG A 82 13.61 4.58 5.36
C ARG A 82 14.77 5.25 4.62
N LYS A 83 14.66 5.40 3.29
CA LYS A 83 15.71 6.00 2.44
C LYS A 83 15.68 7.53 2.41
N GLY A 84 14.69 8.13 3.08
CA GLY A 84 14.40 9.56 3.03
C GLY A 84 13.43 9.87 1.90
N MET A 85 12.27 10.46 2.26
CA MET A 85 11.33 10.96 1.26
C MET A 85 11.98 12.08 0.47
N VAL A 86 12.09 11.91 -0.85
CA VAL A 86 12.36 13.02 -1.74
C VAL A 86 11.03 13.77 -1.91
N GLU A 87 11.06 15.10 -2.08
CA GLU A 87 9.81 15.84 -2.28
C GLU A 87 9.25 15.53 -3.68
N GLY A 88 8.43 14.48 -3.77
CA GLY A 88 7.74 14.03 -4.98
C GLY A 88 6.22 13.90 -4.80
N SER A 89 5.47 13.92 -5.91
CA SER A 89 4.02 13.70 -5.91
C SER A 89 3.64 12.27 -5.47
N SER A 90 4.50 11.29 -5.75
CA SER A 90 4.32 9.88 -5.41
C SER A 90 4.40 9.66 -3.89
N GLU A 91 5.42 10.24 -3.23
CA GLU A 91 5.59 10.17 -1.78
C GLU A 91 4.44 10.83 -1.01
N LYS A 92 3.87 11.92 -1.55
CA LYS A 92 2.68 12.57 -0.97
C LYS A 92 1.47 11.64 -0.99
N ALA A 93 1.24 10.92 -2.09
CA ALA A 93 0.15 9.95 -2.19
C ALA A 93 0.33 8.79 -1.19
N ILE A 94 1.55 8.27 -1.03
CA ILE A 94 1.87 7.21 -0.06
C ILE A 94 1.63 7.69 1.38
N LEU A 95 2.07 8.91 1.70
CA LEU A 95 1.87 9.51 3.02
C LEU A 95 0.38 9.78 3.30
N GLU A 96 -0.39 10.16 2.29
CA GLU A 96 -1.84 10.34 2.41
C GLU A 96 -2.55 8.99 2.67
N LYS A 97 -2.22 7.94 1.92
CA LYS A 97 -2.70 6.57 2.15
C LYS A 97 -2.36 6.06 3.55
N TYR A 98 -1.12 6.26 4.01
CA TYR A 98 -0.73 5.93 5.38
C TYR A 98 -1.56 6.67 6.44
N LYS A 99 -1.79 7.97 6.25
CA LYS A 99 -2.63 8.77 7.17
C LYS A 99 -4.08 8.32 7.16
N ASP A 100 -4.62 7.98 6.01
CA ASP A 100 -5.99 7.45 5.89
C ASP A 100 -6.10 6.09 6.60
N ALA A 101 -5.12 5.22 6.41
CA ALA A 101 -5.04 3.93 7.08
C ALA A 101 -5.02 4.06 8.61
N VAL A 102 -4.16 4.95 9.14
CA VAL A 102 -4.12 5.24 10.58
C VAL A 102 -5.46 5.79 11.06
N ARG A 103 -6.06 6.73 10.33
CA ARG A 103 -7.38 7.31 10.69
C ARG A 103 -8.49 6.27 10.69
N PHE A 104 -8.47 5.33 9.76
CA PHE A 104 -9.42 4.22 9.74
C PHE A 104 -9.26 3.34 10.98
N LEU A 105 -8.03 2.93 11.31
CA LEU A 105 -7.73 2.15 12.50
C LEU A 105 -8.13 2.88 13.80
N GLU A 106 -7.92 4.19 13.87
CA GLU A 106 -8.39 5.03 14.98
C GLU A 106 -9.92 5.01 15.09
N ARG A 107 -10.66 5.10 13.98
CA ARG A 107 -12.13 5.00 13.97
C ARG A 107 -12.60 3.61 14.40
N VAL A 108 -11.88 2.55 14.02
CA VAL A 108 -12.18 1.18 14.45
C VAL A 108 -11.97 1.04 15.96
N ALA A 109 -10.87 1.59 16.50
CA ALA A 109 -10.61 1.62 17.93
C ALA A 109 -11.65 2.43 18.70
N ASP A 110 -12.12 3.56 18.14
CA ASP A 110 -13.17 4.43 18.70
C ASP A 110 -14.60 3.87 18.51
N LYS A 111 -14.74 2.65 17.98
CA LYS A 111 -16.03 2.00 17.69
C LYS A 111 -16.92 2.72 16.68
N LYS A 112 -16.34 3.61 15.86
CA LYS A 112 -17.01 4.38 14.80
C LYS A 112 -16.97 3.71 13.43
N ALA A 113 -16.05 2.77 13.23
CA ALA A 113 -15.93 1.97 12.01
C ALA A 113 -15.82 0.48 12.34
N ASP A 114 -16.13 -0.37 11.38
CA ASP A 114 -16.00 -1.83 11.49
C ASP A 114 -15.05 -2.34 10.41
N ILE A 115 -14.31 -3.42 10.72
CA ILE A 115 -13.36 -4.05 9.79
C ILE A 115 -14.05 -4.99 8.80
N GLY A 116 -15.39 -5.02 8.79
CA GLY A 116 -16.16 -5.76 7.81
C GLY A 116 -16.17 -7.26 8.10
N VAL A 117 -16.01 -7.66 9.38
CA VAL A 117 -16.37 -9.03 9.83
C VAL A 117 -17.90 -9.09 9.83
N THR A 118 -18.43 -9.22 8.61
CA THR A 118 -19.84 -9.19 8.22
C THR A 118 -20.68 -8.08 8.85
N SER A 119 -20.76 -6.95 8.14
CA SER A 119 -22.01 -6.22 7.91
C SER A 119 -21.79 -5.24 6.76
N ASP A 120 -22.35 -5.57 5.60
CA ASP A 120 -22.80 -4.68 4.53
C ASP A 120 -22.62 -3.18 4.81
N THR A 121 -21.72 -2.50 4.09
CA THR A 121 -21.90 -1.13 3.54
C THR A 121 -20.59 -0.62 2.92
N GLY A 122 -20.60 -0.48 1.59
CA GLY A 122 -20.30 0.81 0.95
C GLY A 122 -18.84 1.21 0.71
N ALA A 123 -18.48 1.15 -0.57
CA ALA A 123 -17.52 1.99 -1.29
C ALA A 123 -16.02 1.64 -1.18
N VAL A 124 -15.53 0.92 -2.19
CA VAL A 124 -14.23 1.23 -2.79
C VAL A 124 -14.42 1.48 -4.29
N THR A 125 -14.33 2.76 -4.66
CA THR A 125 -14.24 3.24 -6.04
C THR A 125 -12.90 2.76 -6.61
N PRO A 126 -12.86 2.05 -7.76
CA PRO A 126 -11.59 1.73 -8.40
C PRO A 126 -10.91 3.02 -8.91
N PRO A 127 -9.58 3.19 -8.74
CA PRO A 127 -8.90 4.37 -9.26
C PRO A 127 -9.00 4.39 -10.78
N SER A 128 -9.60 5.46 -11.28
CA SER A 128 -9.80 5.77 -12.69
C SER A 128 -8.49 5.68 -13.46
N ARG A 129 -8.30 4.61 -14.24
CA ARG A 129 -7.32 4.62 -15.33
C ARG A 129 -7.88 5.50 -16.44
N ALA A 130 -7.50 6.78 -16.40
CA ALA A 130 -7.70 7.70 -17.52
C ALA A 130 -6.90 7.16 -18.71
N SER A 131 -7.54 6.36 -19.56
CA SER A 131 -7.03 6.05 -20.89
C SER A 131 -7.08 7.34 -21.69
N TYR A 132 -5.93 8.00 -21.83
CA TYR A 132 -5.74 9.04 -22.82
C TYR A 132 -5.95 8.41 -24.21
N ILE A 133 -7.17 8.52 -24.74
CA ILE A 133 -7.37 8.43 -26.18
C ILE A 133 -6.76 9.70 -26.75
N THR A 134 -5.55 9.56 -27.29
CA THR A 134 -4.97 10.53 -28.21
C THR A 134 -5.85 10.51 -29.46
N PRO A 135 -6.54 11.60 -29.84
CA PRO A 135 -7.08 11.69 -31.18
C PRO A 135 -5.90 11.91 -32.14
N GLU A 136 -5.49 10.81 -32.77
CA GLU A 136 -4.64 10.84 -33.95
C GLU A 136 -5.24 11.79 -34.99
N SER A 137 -4.50 12.86 -35.29
CA SER A 137 -4.84 13.83 -36.33
C SER A 137 -4.63 13.21 -37.70
N PRO A 138 -5.60 13.26 -38.63
CA PRO A 138 -5.31 13.09 -40.04
C PRO A 138 -5.07 14.47 -40.66
N PHE A 139 -3.84 14.98 -40.52
CA PHE A 139 -3.29 15.94 -41.48
C PHE A 139 -2.62 15.11 -42.57
N ASP A 140 -3.36 14.80 -43.64
CA ASP A 140 -2.80 14.30 -44.89
C ASP A 140 -3.28 15.23 -46.02
N LEU A 141 -2.43 16.18 -46.34
CA LEU A 141 -2.46 16.95 -47.59
C LEU A 141 -1.27 16.45 -48.40
N ASP A 142 -1.48 15.60 -49.40
CA ASP A 142 -0.75 15.66 -50.68
C ASP A 142 -1.29 14.66 -51.73
N GLY A 143 -1.52 15.19 -52.95
CA GLY A 143 -1.14 14.46 -54.17
C GLY A 143 -2.20 13.74 -55.03
N PHE A 144 -2.64 14.46 -56.09
CA PHE A 144 -2.54 13.99 -57.49
C PHE A 144 -3.59 12.99 -58.05
N VAL A 145 -4.64 13.50 -58.72
CA VAL A 145 -4.89 13.35 -60.19
C VAL A 145 -6.01 14.28 -60.66
#